data_AF-A0A7S1FMU8-F1
#
_entry.id   AF-A0A7S1FMU8-F1
#
_cell.length_a   1.000
_cell.length_b   1.000
_cell.length_c   1.000
_cell.angle_alpha   90.00
_cell.angle_beta   90.00
_cell.angle_gamma   90.00
#
_symmetry.space_group_name_H-M   'P 1'
#
loop_
_entity.id
_entity.type
_entity.pdbx_description
1 polymer ?
#
loop_
_entity_poly.entity_id
_entity_poly.type
_entity_poly.pdbx_seq_one_letter_code
_entity_poly.pdbx_strand_id
1 'polypeptide(L)'
;MKSNGNLVVYAYDENNIEEPVWKSYTEGEGGQKVKIYDNGDVLMKDENGNVVWNFEQCKSNKLEISDKLHSDQYICSGNNKFGLGKKGELVHYVNGILKYSKDLGKNGVSNFMKMKSNGNLVVYTYDENNIADPVWKSETSGEGGQKVKIYDNGDVLMKDENGNVVWKLEYNNADNNCKSNKLEIYDELHANQYICDGNNKFGLGIEGELVHIVNGEVKLFEDPGKSYGDENIMVMQDSGNLVVYNGYLDEPVMWKSYIASDGGKLVEIHSDGNVVMKDKYGYEVWKLQDNYINKLSSEIVKDENIGEIM
;
A
#
# COMPACT_ATOMS: atom_id res chain seq x y z
N MET A 1 -16.49 -16.49 -16.84
CA MET A 1 -15.49 -17.52 -16.49
C MET A 1 -15.08 -18.24 -17.77
N LYS A 2 -13.78 -18.45 -17.96
CA LYS A 2 -13.21 -19.13 -19.12
C LYS A 2 -13.19 -20.64 -18.92
N SER A 3 -13.11 -21.38 -20.02
CA SER A 3 -13.06 -22.86 -20.01
C SER A 3 -11.83 -23.44 -19.30
N ASN A 4 -10.74 -22.67 -19.18
CA ASN A 4 -9.54 -23.04 -18.42
C ASN A 4 -9.71 -22.86 -16.90
N GLY A 5 -10.89 -22.44 -16.45
CA GLY A 5 -11.23 -22.25 -15.04
C GLY A 5 -10.92 -20.88 -14.46
N ASN A 6 -10.49 -19.92 -15.29
CA ASN A 6 -10.22 -18.54 -14.86
C ASN A 6 -11.49 -17.68 -14.87
N LEU A 7 -11.73 -16.93 -13.81
CA LEU A 7 -12.60 -15.75 -13.85
C LEU A 7 -11.82 -14.55 -14.38
N VAL A 8 -12.32 -13.91 -15.42
CA VAL A 8 -11.74 -12.69 -15.99
C VAL A 8 -12.84 -11.64 -16.03
N VAL A 9 -12.53 -10.46 -15.49
CA VAL A 9 -13.36 -9.26 -15.63
C VAL A 9 -12.76 -8.45 -16.76
N TYR A 10 -13.62 -8.07 -17.70
CA TYR A 10 -13.28 -7.26 -18.85
C TYR A 10 -13.93 -5.89 -18.72
N ALA A 11 -13.24 -4.86 -19.18
CA ALA A 11 -13.82 -3.56 -19.48
C ALA A 11 -13.75 -3.34 -20.99
N TYR A 12 -14.56 -2.41 -21.48
CA TYR A 12 -14.49 -1.97 -22.87
C TYR A 12 -13.75 -0.64 -22.92
N ASP A 13 -12.79 -0.52 -23.84
CA ASP A 13 -12.17 0.77 -24.14
C ASP A 13 -13.15 1.69 -24.90
N GLU A 14 -12.71 2.92 -25.20
CA GLU A 14 -13.48 3.90 -25.98
C GLU A 14 -13.85 3.43 -27.40
N ASN A 15 -13.19 2.38 -27.89
CA ASN A 15 -13.40 1.77 -29.20
C ASN A 15 -14.24 0.48 -29.13
N ASN A 16 -14.84 0.15 -27.98
CA ASN A 16 -15.54 -1.11 -27.72
C ASN A 16 -14.66 -2.37 -27.88
N ILE A 17 -13.36 -2.24 -27.66
CA ILE A 17 -12.43 -3.36 -27.58
C ILE A 17 -12.45 -3.89 -26.14
N GLU A 18 -12.64 -5.19 -26.00
CA GLU A 18 -12.70 -5.87 -24.71
C GLU A 18 -11.28 -6.05 -24.13
N GLU A 19 -10.98 -5.36 -23.03
CA GLU A 19 -9.69 -5.43 -22.33
C GLU A 19 -9.84 -6.11 -20.96
N PRO A 20 -9.01 -7.12 -20.64
CA PRO A 20 -9.07 -7.77 -19.34
C PRO A 20 -8.51 -6.85 -18.26
N VAL A 21 -9.38 -6.34 -17.39
CA VAL A 21 -9.00 -5.45 -16.27
C VAL A 21 -8.67 -6.20 -14.99
N TRP A 22 -9.14 -7.45 -14.86
CA TRP A 22 -8.81 -8.31 -13.73
C TRP A 22 -8.94 -9.78 -14.09
N LYS A 23 -8.11 -10.64 -13.48
CA LYS A 23 -8.17 -12.10 -13.62
C LYS A 23 -7.99 -12.75 -12.26
N SER A 24 -8.68 -13.85 -12.02
CA SER A 24 -8.54 -14.66 -10.79
C SER A 24 -7.32 -15.58 -10.79
N TYR A 25 -6.73 -15.81 -11.97
CA TYR A 25 -5.58 -16.70 -12.19
C TYR A 25 -5.75 -18.14 -11.70
N THR A 26 -6.99 -18.64 -11.69
CA THR A 26 -7.34 -20.03 -11.37
C THR A 26 -7.22 -20.96 -12.59
N GLU A 27 -6.36 -20.62 -13.55
CA GLU A 27 -6.15 -21.38 -14.78
C GLU A 27 -5.57 -22.76 -14.46
N GLY A 28 -6.30 -23.81 -14.83
CA GLY A 28 -5.91 -25.19 -14.53
C GLY A 28 -6.16 -25.62 -13.09
N GLU A 29 -6.68 -24.74 -12.22
CA GLU A 29 -7.03 -25.05 -10.82
C GLU A 29 -8.46 -25.61 -10.70
N GLY A 30 -9.17 -25.78 -11.83
CA GLY A 30 -10.48 -26.44 -11.87
C GLY A 30 -11.68 -25.57 -11.49
N GLY A 31 -11.51 -24.24 -11.41
CA GLY A 31 -12.62 -23.33 -11.10
C GLY A 31 -13.76 -23.39 -12.12
N GLN A 32 -14.99 -23.55 -11.64
CA GLN A 32 -16.17 -23.66 -12.50
C GLN A 32 -17.36 -22.83 -12.07
N LYS A 33 -17.47 -22.54 -10.76
CA LYS A 33 -18.61 -21.80 -10.21
C LYS A 33 -18.12 -20.65 -9.36
N VAL A 34 -18.65 -19.46 -9.60
CA VAL A 34 -18.52 -18.32 -8.69
C VAL A 34 -19.76 -18.27 -7.82
N LYS A 35 -19.59 -18.13 -6.51
CA LYS A 35 -20.67 -17.91 -5.56
C LYS A 35 -20.35 -16.67 -4.73
N ILE A 36 -21.22 -15.69 -4.84
CA ILE A 36 -21.18 -14.47 -4.02
C ILE A 36 -22.15 -14.69 -2.87
N TYR A 37 -21.69 -14.46 -1.65
CA TYR A 37 -22.50 -14.57 -0.44
C TYR A 37 -22.96 -13.20 0.03
N ASP A 38 -24.03 -13.16 0.82
CA ASP A 38 -24.65 -11.91 1.31
C ASP A 38 -23.70 -11.07 2.18
N ASN A 39 -22.63 -11.67 2.70
CA ASN A 39 -21.57 -11.00 3.46
C ASN A 39 -20.45 -10.40 2.59
N GLY A 40 -20.55 -10.51 1.25
CA GLY A 40 -19.56 -9.98 0.31
C GLY A 40 -18.47 -10.98 -0.11
N ASP A 41 -18.43 -12.19 0.47
CA ASP A 41 -17.45 -13.20 0.09
C ASP A 41 -17.71 -13.70 -1.34
N VAL A 42 -16.64 -13.83 -2.13
CA VAL A 42 -16.70 -14.40 -3.47
C VAL A 42 -15.89 -15.68 -3.51
N LEU A 43 -16.58 -16.83 -3.46
CA LEU A 43 -15.94 -18.14 -3.63
C LEU A 43 -15.95 -18.56 -5.08
N MET A 44 -14.84 -19.12 -5.52
CA MET A 44 -14.77 -19.95 -6.71
C MET A 44 -14.62 -21.40 -6.31
N LYS A 45 -15.41 -22.28 -6.92
CA LYS A 45 -15.43 -23.71 -6.61
C LYS A 45 -15.21 -24.58 -7.85
N ASP A 46 -14.62 -25.74 -7.64
CA ASP A 46 -14.54 -26.81 -8.64
C ASP A 46 -15.87 -27.57 -8.81
N GLU A 47 -15.90 -28.56 -9.70
CA GLU A 47 -17.07 -29.41 -9.94
C GLU A 47 -17.54 -30.18 -8.70
N ASN A 48 -16.59 -30.55 -7.84
CA ASN A 48 -16.83 -31.30 -6.61
C ASN A 48 -17.28 -30.40 -5.45
N GLY A 49 -17.28 -29.09 -5.65
CA GLY A 49 -17.66 -28.09 -4.65
C GLY A 49 -16.53 -27.67 -3.71
N ASN A 50 -15.29 -28.07 -3.98
CA ASN A 50 -14.09 -27.60 -3.28
C ASN A 50 -13.83 -26.14 -3.66
N VAL A 51 -13.38 -25.34 -2.70
CA VAL A 51 -12.99 -23.94 -2.96
C VAL A 51 -11.63 -23.91 -3.65
N VAL A 52 -11.58 -23.32 -4.84
CA VAL A 52 -10.34 -23.12 -5.60
C VAL A 52 -9.82 -21.68 -5.51
N TRP A 53 -10.68 -20.74 -5.14
CA TRP A 53 -10.33 -19.33 -4.90
C TRP A 53 -11.39 -18.68 -3.99
N ASN A 54 -10.98 -17.72 -3.15
CA ASN A 54 -11.89 -16.99 -2.26
C ASN A 54 -11.47 -15.52 -2.20
N PHE A 55 -12.42 -14.60 -2.32
CA PHE A 55 -12.25 -13.19 -1.98
C PHE A 55 -12.52 -12.96 -0.49
N GLU A 56 -11.71 -13.59 0.37
CA GLU A 56 -11.58 -13.21 1.78
C GLU A 56 -10.27 -12.44 1.92
N GLN A 57 -10.34 -11.20 2.43
CA GLN A 57 -9.11 -10.45 2.76
C GLN A 57 -8.28 -11.21 3.79
N CYS A 58 -8.91 -11.88 4.76
CA CYS A 58 -8.24 -12.67 5.80
C CYS A 58 -8.50 -14.17 5.62
N LYS A 59 -7.61 -14.87 4.91
CA LYS A 59 -7.79 -16.29 4.55
C LYS A 59 -7.74 -17.23 5.76
N SER A 60 -6.82 -16.98 6.70
CA SER A 60 -6.70 -17.65 8.00
C SER A 60 -5.61 -16.95 8.83
N ASN A 61 -5.18 -17.48 9.98
CA ASN A 61 -3.98 -16.98 10.67
C ASN A 61 -2.65 -17.61 10.20
N LYS A 62 -2.68 -18.49 9.20
CA LYS A 62 -1.52 -19.22 8.68
C LYS A 62 -1.57 -19.46 7.17
N LEU A 63 -0.41 -19.70 6.58
CA LEU A 63 -0.21 -20.09 5.19
C LEU A 63 0.59 -21.39 5.17
N GLU A 64 -0.01 -22.48 4.71
CA GLU A 64 0.60 -23.82 4.66
C GLU A 64 1.19 -24.12 3.28
N ILE A 65 1.99 -25.18 3.17
CA ILE A 65 2.55 -25.61 1.89
C ILE A 65 1.45 -25.71 0.81
N SER A 66 1.75 -25.15 -0.36
CA SER A 66 0.87 -25.03 -1.52
C SER A 66 -0.20 -23.95 -1.44
N ASP A 67 -0.46 -23.38 -0.27
CA ASP A 67 -1.35 -22.22 -0.18
C ASP A 67 -0.79 -21.03 -0.97
N LYS A 68 -1.71 -20.31 -1.61
CA LYS A 68 -1.46 -19.03 -2.25
C LYS A 68 -2.24 -17.91 -1.53
N LEU A 69 -1.62 -16.74 -1.46
CA LEU A 69 -2.29 -15.44 -1.28
C LEU A 69 -2.07 -14.63 -2.55
N HIS A 70 -3.12 -14.06 -3.10
CA HIS A 70 -3.06 -13.11 -4.21
C HIS A 70 -3.01 -11.68 -3.68
N SER A 71 -2.84 -10.70 -4.58
CA SER A 71 -2.98 -9.28 -4.22
C SER A 71 -4.29 -9.02 -3.47
N ASP A 72 -4.22 -8.18 -2.45
CA ASP A 72 -5.27 -7.88 -1.46
C ASP A 72 -5.73 -9.07 -0.60
N GLN A 73 -4.87 -10.07 -0.40
CA GLN A 73 -5.11 -11.19 0.51
C GLN A 73 -4.02 -11.31 1.59
N TYR A 74 -4.46 -11.68 2.79
CA TYR A 74 -3.66 -11.69 4.01
C TYR A 74 -3.91 -12.96 4.84
N ILE A 75 -2.91 -13.33 5.65
CA ILE A 75 -3.15 -14.05 6.90
C ILE A 75 -3.35 -13.05 8.04
N CYS A 76 -4.25 -13.35 8.98
CA CYS A 76 -4.67 -12.41 10.02
C CYS A 76 -4.76 -13.04 11.42
N SER A 77 -4.44 -12.26 12.46
CA SER A 77 -4.68 -12.58 13.88
C SER A 77 -5.19 -11.32 14.57
N GLY A 78 -6.50 -11.24 14.83
CA GLY A 78 -7.12 -9.97 15.24
C GLY A 78 -6.92 -8.91 14.15
N ASN A 79 -6.39 -7.74 14.55
CA ASN A 79 -6.11 -6.63 13.64
C ASN A 79 -4.72 -6.74 12.96
N ASN A 80 -3.93 -7.77 13.27
CA ASN A 80 -2.65 -7.99 12.58
C ASN A 80 -2.90 -8.67 11.23
N LYS A 81 -2.21 -8.23 10.17
CA LYS A 81 -2.34 -8.79 8.82
C LYS A 81 -0.96 -8.95 8.18
N PHE A 82 -0.68 -10.05 7.49
CA PHE A 82 0.52 -10.22 6.67
C PHE A 82 0.15 -10.82 5.32
N GLY A 83 0.62 -10.26 4.22
CA GLY A 83 0.26 -10.75 2.89
C GLY A 83 0.66 -9.79 1.78
N LEU A 84 -0.15 -9.76 0.72
CA LEU A 84 0.05 -8.86 -0.41
C LEU A 84 -0.99 -7.77 -0.42
N GLY A 85 -0.55 -6.51 -0.49
CA GLY A 85 -1.42 -5.35 -0.65
C GLY A 85 -2.08 -5.30 -2.03
N LYS A 86 -2.98 -4.34 -2.22
CA LYS A 86 -3.75 -4.16 -3.45
C LYS A 86 -2.87 -3.89 -4.68
N LYS A 87 -1.71 -3.24 -4.50
CA LYS A 87 -0.76 -2.96 -5.57
C LYS A 87 0.24 -4.11 -5.79
N GLY A 88 0.13 -5.18 -4.99
CA GLY A 88 0.98 -6.37 -5.07
C GLY A 88 2.27 -6.26 -4.25
N GLU A 89 2.37 -5.27 -3.37
CA GLU A 89 3.47 -5.05 -2.44
C GLU A 89 3.37 -5.98 -1.22
N LEU A 90 4.50 -6.39 -0.65
CA LEU A 90 4.52 -7.22 0.55
C LEU A 90 4.21 -6.34 1.75
N VAL A 91 3.14 -6.63 2.49
CA VAL A 91 2.68 -5.80 3.61
C VAL A 91 2.55 -6.57 4.91
N HIS A 92 2.77 -5.84 6.01
CA HIS A 92 2.52 -6.32 7.35
C HIS A 92 1.91 -5.21 8.20
N TYR A 93 0.71 -5.47 8.70
CA TYR A 93 -0.03 -4.63 9.62
C TYR A 93 0.05 -5.21 11.03
N VAL A 94 0.38 -4.38 12.03
CA VAL A 94 0.33 -4.75 13.45
C VAL A 94 -0.70 -3.87 14.15
N ASN A 95 -1.71 -4.48 14.75
CA ASN A 95 -2.88 -3.82 15.33
C ASN A 95 -3.64 -2.92 14.36
N GLY A 96 -3.70 -3.29 13.08
CA GLY A 96 -4.28 -2.45 12.03
C GLY A 96 -3.43 -1.21 11.83
N ILE A 97 -2.12 -1.38 11.75
CA ILE A 97 -1.18 -0.32 11.39
C ILE A 97 -0.10 -0.88 10.49
N LEU A 98 0.09 -0.30 9.30
CA LEU A 98 1.14 -0.70 8.36
C LEU A 98 2.53 -0.52 8.99
N LYS A 99 3.18 -1.61 9.38
CA LYS A 99 4.54 -1.60 9.95
C LYS A 99 5.62 -1.84 8.93
N TYR A 100 5.30 -2.62 7.90
CA TYR A 100 6.24 -2.95 6.84
C TYR A 100 5.50 -2.98 5.51
N SER A 101 6.12 -2.36 4.51
CA SER A 101 5.69 -2.43 3.12
C SER A 101 6.94 -2.49 2.25
N LYS A 102 7.01 -3.48 1.37
CA LYS A 102 8.08 -3.59 0.39
C LYS A 102 7.49 -3.65 -1.01
N ASP A 103 7.81 -2.62 -1.78
CA ASP A 103 7.59 -2.62 -3.23
C ASP A 103 8.49 -3.68 -3.86
N LEU A 104 7.90 -4.47 -4.78
CA LEU A 104 8.55 -5.59 -5.46
C LEU A 104 8.85 -5.27 -6.93
N GLY A 105 8.70 -4.01 -7.36
CA GLY A 105 9.20 -3.49 -8.64
C GLY A 105 8.40 -3.88 -9.88
N LYS A 106 7.36 -4.70 -9.72
CA LYS A 106 6.31 -4.95 -10.73
C LYS A 106 4.95 -4.81 -10.05
N ASN A 107 4.49 -3.56 -9.97
CA ASN A 107 3.17 -3.22 -9.44
C ASN A 107 2.11 -3.74 -10.41
N GLY A 108 1.30 -4.69 -9.95
CA GLY A 108 0.33 -5.38 -10.76
C GLY A 108 -0.61 -6.21 -9.90
N VAL A 109 -1.88 -6.23 -10.27
CA VAL A 109 -3.00 -6.89 -9.57
C VAL A 109 -2.86 -8.43 -9.51
N SER A 110 -1.72 -8.97 -9.95
CA SER A 110 -1.51 -10.38 -10.28
C SER A 110 -0.40 -11.03 -9.46
N ASN A 111 0.19 -10.32 -8.49
CA ASN A 111 1.20 -10.91 -7.62
C ASN A 111 0.58 -12.01 -6.76
N PHE A 112 1.33 -13.08 -6.51
CA PHE A 112 0.92 -14.09 -5.54
C PHE A 112 2.09 -14.53 -4.66
N MET A 113 1.79 -14.73 -3.39
CA MET A 113 2.67 -15.31 -2.39
C MET A 113 2.33 -16.79 -2.25
N LYS A 114 3.35 -17.65 -2.23
CA LYS A 114 3.17 -19.10 -2.07
C LYS A 114 4.19 -19.67 -1.09
N MET A 115 3.70 -20.48 -0.14
CA MET A 115 4.57 -21.34 0.66
C MET A 115 4.87 -22.62 -0.14
N LYS A 116 6.15 -22.83 -0.48
CA LYS A 116 6.57 -23.94 -1.32
C LYS A 116 6.91 -25.19 -0.48
N SER A 117 6.81 -26.36 -1.10
CA SER A 117 7.12 -27.65 -0.48
C SER A 117 8.59 -27.82 -0.07
N ASN A 118 9.50 -27.01 -0.62
CA ASN A 118 10.90 -26.96 -0.19
C ASN A 118 11.13 -26.06 1.03
N GLY A 119 10.05 -25.53 1.63
CA GLY A 119 10.10 -24.68 2.82
C GLY A 119 10.40 -23.21 2.58
N ASN A 120 10.36 -22.75 1.33
CA ASN A 120 10.58 -21.34 0.97
C ASN A 120 9.25 -20.61 0.80
N LEU A 121 9.10 -19.43 1.40
CA LEU A 121 8.02 -18.50 1.09
C LEU A 121 8.47 -17.62 -0.06
N VAL A 122 7.70 -17.58 -1.15
CA VAL A 122 8.10 -16.88 -2.37
C VAL A 122 6.95 -16.00 -2.86
N VAL A 123 7.26 -14.76 -3.21
CA VAL A 123 6.33 -13.88 -3.95
C VAL A 123 6.72 -13.90 -5.42
N TYR A 124 5.71 -14.14 -6.25
CA TYR A 124 5.80 -14.17 -7.69
C TYR A 124 5.04 -12.99 -8.28
N THR A 125 5.58 -12.43 -9.36
CA THR A 125 4.86 -11.59 -10.32
C THR A 125 4.62 -12.40 -11.58
N TYR A 126 3.68 -12.00 -12.42
CA TYR A 126 3.62 -12.48 -13.80
C TYR A 126 4.36 -11.50 -14.72
N ASP A 127 5.04 -12.02 -15.73
CA ASP A 127 5.55 -11.22 -16.85
C ASP A 127 4.48 -10.96 -17.92
N GLU A 128 4.85 -10.26 -18.99
CA GLU A 128 3.98 -9.97 -20.14
C GLU A 128 3.47 -11.24 -20.86
N ASN A 129 4.16 -12.36 -20.69
CA ASN A 129 3.83 -13.66 -21.26
C ASN A 129 3.04 -14.55 -20.29
N ASN A 130 2.60 -14.01 -19.15
CA ASN A 130 1.88 -14.73 -18.10
C ASN A 130 2.70 -15.85 -17.43
N ILE A 131 4.03 -15.71 -17.40
CA ILE A 131 4.96 -16.61 -16.72
C ILE A 131 5.26 -16.06 -15.32
N ALA A 132 5.18 -16.93 -14.31
CA ALA A 132 5.41 -16.55 -12.92
C ALA A 132 6.92 -16.41 -12.62
N ASP A 133 7.36 -15.18 -12.36
CA ASP A 133 8.74 -14.82 -12.00
C ASP A 133 8.85 -14.55 -10.49
N PRO A 134 9.81 -15.17 -9.78
CA PRO A 134 10.02 -14.87 -8.37
C PRO A 134 10.66 -13.50 -8.18
N VAL A 135 10.00 -12.61 -7.42
CA VAL A 135 10.48 -11.25 -7.11
C VAL A 135 10.97 -11.09 -5.68
N TRP A 136 10.55 -11.99 -4.79
CA TRP A 136 11.03 -12.06 -3.40
C TRP A 136 10.95 -13.48 -2.86
N LYS A 137 11.85 -13.82 -1.93
CA LYS A 137 11.89 -15.12 -1.24
C LYS A 137 12.40 -14.96 0.20
N SER A 138 11.96 -15.83 1.11
CA SER A 138 12.43 -15.87 2.51
C SER A 138 13.82 -16.50 2.68
N GLU A 139 14.36 -17.12 1.63
CA GLU A 139 15.66 -17.81 1.61
C GLU A 139 15.76 -19.03 2.56
N THR A 140 14.63 -19.68 2.84
CA THR A 140 14.53 -20.83 3.76
C THR A 140 14.46 -22.19 3.06
N SER A 141 14.90 -22.27 1.81
CA SER A 141 14.81 -23.52 1.03
C SER A 141 15.70 -24.60 1.63
N GLY A 142 15.11 -25.72 2.04
CA GLY A 142 15.82 -26.83 2.69
C GLY A 142 15.90 -26.75 4.21
N GLU A 143 15.45 -25.64 4.81
CA GLU A 143 15.45 -25.42 6.26
C GLU A 143 14.24 -26.06 6.98
N GLY A 144 13.41 -26.81 6.26
CA GLY A 144 12.28 -27.55 6.85
C GLY A 144 11.06 -26.71 7.22
N GLY A 145 10.95 -25.46 6.74
CA GLY A 145 9.78 -24.62 6.96
C GLY A 145 8.48 -25.25 6.42
N GLN A 146 7.45 -25.31 7.25
CA GLN A 146 6.18 -25.98 6.91
C GLN A 146 5.02 -25.01 6.70
N LYS A 147 5.04 -23.89 7.41
CA LYS A 147 3.99 -22.88 7.35
C LYS A 147 4.49 -21.55 7.89
N VAL A 148 3.88 -20.49 7.40
CA VAL A 148 4.01 -19.13 7.94
C VAL A 148 2.76 -18.84 8.77
N LYS A 149 2.92 -18.27 9.96
CA LYS A 149 1.81 -17.96 10.87
C LYS A 149 1.99 -16.55 11.43
N ILE A 150 0.91 -15.79 11.46
CA ILE A 150 0.81 -14.53 12.19
C ILE A 150 0.21 -14.79 13.58
N TYR A 151 0.75 -14.11 14.59
CA TYR A 151 0.36 -14.27 15.99
C TYR A 151 -0.31 -12.99 16.51
N ASP A 152 -0.99 -13.08 17.65
CA ASP A 152 -1.74 -11.95 18.23
C ASP A 152 -0.85 -10.77 18.65
N ASN A 153 0.44 -11.02 18.90
CA ASN A 153 1.43 -9.98 19.16
C ASN A 153 1.95 -9.29 17.88
N GLY A 154 1.45 -9.67 16.70
CA GLY A 154 1.91 -9.15 15.42
C GLY A 154 3.18 -9.81 14.89
N ASP A 155 3.75 -10.83 15.54
CA ASP A 155 4.88 -11.55 14.95
C ASP A 155 4.41 -12.41 13.77
N VAL A 156 5.20 -12.44 12.70
CA VAL A 156 5.05 -13.37 11.58
C VAL A 156 6.23 -14.34 11.60
N LEU A 157 5.95 -15.61 11.87
CA LEU A 157 6.98 -16.65 12.01
C LEU A 157 6.73 -17.79 11.03
N MET A 158 7.81 -18.32 10.49
CA MET A 158 7.86 -19.62 9.85
C MET A 158 8.49 -20.63 10.78
N LYS A 159 7.84 -21.79 10.94
CA LYS A 159 8.33 -22.87 11.80
C LYS A 159 8.49 -24.19 11.05
N ASP A 160 9.42 -25.02 11.51
CA ASP A 160 9.58 -26.41 11.09
C ASP A 160 8.55 -27.35 11.75
N GLU A 161 8.61 -28.65 11.44
CA GLU A 161 7.73 -29.69 12.01
C GLU A 161 7.90 -29.85 13.53
N ASN A 162 9.08 -29.54 14.06
CA ASN A 162 9.40 -29.61 15.48
C ASN A 162 8.99 -28.34 16.24
N GLY A 163 8.53 -27.31 15.53
CA GLY A 163 8.12 -26.02 16.10
C GLY A 163 9.25 -25.01 16.26
N ASN A 164 10.46 -25.30 15.76
CA ASN A 164 11.57 -24.34 15.75
C ASN A 164 11.30 -23.24 14.74
N VAL A 165 11.68 -22.00 15.06
CA VAL A 165 11.57 -20.87 14.14
C VAL A 165 12.70 -20.95 13.12
N VAL A 166 12.36 -21.06 11.85
CA VAL A 166 13.32 -21.10 10.73
C VAL A 166 13.39 -19.78 9.98
N TRP A 167 12.36 -18.95 10.11
CA TRP A 167 12.36 -17.58 9.61
C TRP A 167 11.36 -16.73 10.40
N LYS A 168 11.68 -15.46 10.53
CA LYS A 168 10.83 -14.43 11.13
C LYS A 168 10.79 -13.25 10.18
N LEU A 169 9.62 -12.64 10.00
CA LEU A 169 9.57 -11.33 9.37
C LEU A 169 10.24 -10.34 10.31
N GLU A 170 11.44 -9.94 9.94
CA GLU A 170 12.18 -8.89 10.61
C GLU A 170 12.21 -7.67 9.71
N TYR A 171 11.75 -6.55 10.25
CA TYR A 171 12.01 -5.23 9.74
C TYR A 171 12.52 -4.45 10.93
N ASN A 172 13.62 -3.74 10.73
CA ASN A 172 14.08 -2.86 11.78
C ASN A 172 12.98 -1.81 11.95
N ASN A 173 12.54 -1.50 13.16
CA ASN A 173 11.81 -0.24 13.41
C ASN A 173 12.67 1.00 13.02
N ALA A 174 13.92 0.79 12.61
CA ALA A 174 14.84 1.76 12.03
C ALA A 174 14.89 1.75 10.48
N ASP A 175 14.17 0.84 9.80
CA ASP A 175 13.84 1.05 8.40
C ASP A 175 12.93 2.27 8.38
N ASN A 176 13.53 3.42 8.07
CA ASN A 176 12.92 4.74 8.26
C ASN A 176 11.67 4.97 7.38
N ASN A 177 11.16 3.93 6.71
CA ASN A 177 10.07 3.91 5.73
C ASN A 177 10.16 5.07 4.73
N CYS A 178 11.40 5.39 4.38
CA CYS A 178 11.76 6.41 3.41
C CYS A 178 11.53 5.86 2.02
N LYS A 179 10.56 6.40 1.29
CA LYS A 179 10.32 6.04 -0.11
C LYS A 179 11.35 6.66 -1.04
N SER A 180 11.77 7.89 -0.74
CA SER A 180 12.64 8.73 -1.54
C SER A 180 12.98 9.99 -0.72
N ASN A 181 13.65 10.98 -1.32
CA ASN A 181 13.74 12.34 -0.78
C ASN A 181 12.69 13.30 -1.39
N LYS A 182 11.74 12.78 -2.21
CA LYS A 182 10.81 13.60 -2.97
C LYS A 182 9.49 12.90 -3.33
N LEU A 183 8.39 13.66 -3.44
CA LEU A 183 7.10 13.20 -3.98
C LEU A 183 6.78 13.95 -5.26
N GLU A 184 6.59 13.22 -6.35
CA GLU A 184 6.08 13.71 -7.62
C GLU A 184 4.55 13.60 -7.68
N ILE A 185 3.93 14.19 -8.71
CA ILE A 185 2.49 14.09 -8.90
C ILE A 185 2.07 12.60 -8.96
N TYR A 186 0.97 12.29 -8.26
CA TYR A 186 0.40 10.97 -8.03
C TYR A 186 1.20 10.05 -7.10
N ASP A 187 2.34 10.50 -6.57
CA ASP A 187 2.99 9.75 -5.50
C ASP A 187 2.14 9.77 -4.23
N GLU A 188 2.14 8.64 -3.54
CA GLU A 188 1.36 8.40 -2.34
C GLU A 188 2.28 7.95 -1.18
N LEU A 189 2.05 8.51 0.01
CA LEU A 189 2.56 7.97 1.26
C LEU A 189 1.39 7.47 2.10
N HIS A 190 1.45 6.20 2.48
CA HIS A 190 0.53 5.62 3.44
C HIS A 190 1.02 5.86 4.87
N ALA A 191 0.21 5.52 5.87
CA ALA A 191 0.63 5.54 7.26
C ALA A 191 1.99 4.85 7.46
N ASN A 192 2.81 5.45 8.32
CA ASN A 192 4.18 5.07 8.60
C ASN A 192 5.12 5.15 7.39
N GLN A 193 4.84 5.98 6.37
CA GLN A 193 5.73 6.22 5.22
C GLN A 193 6.13 7.69 5.10
N TYR A 194 7.36 7.91 4.63
CA TYR A 194 8.00 9.22 4.62
C TYR A 194 8.81 9.46 3.34
N ILE A 195 9.01 10.73 2.99
CA ILE A 195 10.21 11.17 2.29
C ILE A 195 11.31 11.51 3.31
N CYS A 196 12.56 11.27 2.98
CA CYS A 196 13.68 11.46 3.88
C CYS A 196 14.93 12.03 3.21
N ASP A 197 15.70 12.79 3.99
CA ASP A 197 17.08 13.17 3.68
C ASP A 197 17.90 13.11 4.99
N GLY A 198 18.80 12.13 5.09
CA GLY A 198 19.53 11.82 6.32
C GLY A 198 18.58 11.45 7.48
N ASN A 199 18.66 12.23 8.56
CA ASN A 199 17.82 12.05 9.76
C ASN A 199 16.51 12.86 9.71
N ASN A 200 16.23 13.54 8.60
CA ASN A 200 15.01 14.32 8.42
C ASN A 200 13.96 13.46 7.72
N LYS A 201 12.70 13.59 8.13
CA LYS A 201 11.56 12.87 7.54
C LYS A 201 10.34 13.77 7.44
N PHE A 202 9.56 13.58 6.37
CA PHE A 202 8.24 14.20 6.23
C PHE A 202 7.28 13.19 5.61
N GLY A 203 6.09 13.02 6.19
CA GLY A 203 5.14 12.03 5.71
C GLY A 203 4.05 11.74 6.73
N LEU A 204 3.53 10.51 6.68
CA LEU A 204 2.52 10.06 7.62
C LEU A 204 3.13 9.18 8.69
N GLY A 205 2.81 9.52 9.94
CA GLY A 205 3.15 8.74 11.11
C GLY A 205 2.33 7.46 11.20
N ILE A 206 2.55 6.74 12.29
CA ILE A 206 2.07 5.38 12.45
C ILE A 206 0.56 5.32 12.70
N GLU A 207 -0.03 6.41 13.18
CA GLU A 207 -1.47 6.56 13.41
C GLU A 207 -2.13 7.37 12.27
N GLY A 208 -1.41 7.58 11.16
CA GLY A 208 -1.89 8.34 10.01
C GLY A 208 -1.81 9.86 10.19
N GLU A 209 -1.09 10.33 11.22
CA GLU A 209 -0.88 11.75 11.49
C GLU A 209 0.16 12.37 10.53
N LEU A 210 0.13 13.70 10.32
CA LEU A 210 1.17 14.38 9.56
C LEU A 210 2.41 14.59 10.45
N VAL A 211 3.54 14.00 10.05
CA VAL A 211 4.80 14.05 10.81
C VAL A 211 5.89 14.79 10.04
N HIS A 212 6.55 15.72 10.73
CA HIS A 212 7.81 16.30 10.31
C HIS A 212 8.88 16.07 11.38
N ILE A 213 9.93 15.33 11.01
CA ILE A 213 11.09 15.04 11.86
C ILE A 213 12.29 15.80 11.30
N VAL A 214 12.96 16.56 12.15
CA VAL A 214 14.18 17.31 11.80
C VAL A 214 15.30 16.84 12.71
N ASN A 215 16.40 16.35 12.13
CA ASN A 215 17.55 15.79 12.84
C ASN A 215 17.18 14.70 13.86
N GLY A 216 16.17 13.87 13.53
CA GLY A 216 15.68 12.82 14.43
C GLY A 216 14.72 13.29 15.52
N GLU A 217 14.46 14.58 15.65
CA GLU A 217 13.48 15.14 16.57
C GLU A 217 12.15 15.44 15.87
N VAL A 218 11.04 14.99 16.44
CA VAL A 218 9.70 15.34 15.94
C VAL A 218 9.47 16.84 16.17
N LYS A 219 9.20 17.57 15.09
CA LYS A 219 8.94 19.02 15.12
C LYS A 219 7.45 19.34 14.97
N LEU A 220 6.75 18.69 14.05
CA LEU A 220 5.32 18.88 13.82
C LEU A 220 4.57 17.54 13.92
N PHE A 221 3.45 17.57 14.65
CA PHE A 221 2.45 16.52 14.75
C PHE A 221 1.09 17.20 14.57
N GLU A 222 0.62 17.31 13.33
CA GLU A 222 -0.74 17.76 13.09
C GLU A 222 -1.59 16.50 12.94
N ASP A 223 -2.59 16.34 13.80
CA ASP A 223 -3.64 15.32 13.63
C ASP A 223 -4.65 15.93 12.67
N PRO A 224 -4.65 15.55 11.38
CA PRO A 224 -5.60 16.09 10.43
C PRO A 224 -6.94 15.44 10.75
N GLY A 225 -7.65 16.00 11.73
CA GLY A 225 -9.01 15.62 12.16
C GLY A 225 -9.17 14.23 12.76
N LYS A 226 -8.99 14.09 14.08
CA LYS A 226 -9.53 13.01 14.94
C LYS A 226 -9.57 11.62 14.28
N SER A 227 -8.41 10.98 14.27
CA SER A 227 -8.25 9.53 14.47
C SER A 227 -9.11 8.61 13.58
N TYR A 228 -8.69 8.43 12.33
CA TYR A 228 -9.17 7.32 11.48
C TYR A 228 -8.01 6.51 10.89
N GLY A 229 -7.09 6.10 11.77
CA GLY A 229 -6.25 4.91 11.56
C GLY A 229 -5.23 4.98 10.42
N ASP A 230 -4.56 3.85 10.24
CA ASP A 230 -3.48 3.60 9.28
C ASP A 230 -3.88 3.62 7.80
N GLU A 231 -5.14 3.95 7.51
CA GLU A 231 -5.68 4.06 6.16
C GLU A 231 -5.58 5.47 5.59
N ASN A 232 -5.04 6.44 6.34
CA ASN A 232 -4.73 7.75 5.80
C ASN A 232 -3.68 7.65 4.68
N ILE A 233 -3.90 8.41 3.61
CA ILE A 233 -3.01 8.47 2.45
C ILE A 233 -2.68 9.92 2.14
N MET A 234 -1.40 10.27 2.11
CA MET A 234 -0.92 11.54 1.60
C MET A 234 -0.63 11.41 0.11
N VAL A 235 -1.17 12.32 -0.70
CA VAL A 235 -1.02 12.31 -2.16
C VAL A 235 -0.58 13.68 -2.65
N MET A 236 0.44 13.72 -3.50
CA MET A 236 0.75 14.92 -4.27
C MET A 236 -0.11 14.94 -5.52
N GLN A 237 -1.07 15.87 -5.61
CA GLN A 237 -2.06 15.88 -6.68
C GLN A 237 -1.61 16.69 -7.91
N ASP A 238 -2.18 16.36 -9.07
CA ASP A 238 -2.00 17.11 -10.32
C ASP A 238 -2.53 18.55 -10.25
N SER A 239 -3.57 18.75 -9.44
CA SER A 239 -4.14 20.05 -9.07
C SER A 239 -3.13 21.00 -8.44
N GLY A 240 -1.99 20.47 -7.94
CA GLY A 240 -0.92 21.21 -7.32
C GLY A 240 -0.97 21.24 -5.79
N ASN A 241 -1.94 20.55 -5.19
CA ASN A 241 -2.03 20.39 -3.74
C ASN A 241 -1.35 19.09 -3.29
N LEU A 242 -0.57 19.17 -2.22
CA LEU A 242 -0.35 18.04 -1.32
C LEU A 242 -1.58 17.89 -0.41
N VAL A 243 -2.16 16.70 -0.36
CA VAL A 243 -3.43 16.41 0.32
C VAL A 243 -3.30 15.13 1.14
N VAL A 244 -3.86 15.13 2.36
CA VAL A 244 -4.03 13.91 3.17
C VAL A 244 -5.50 13.51 3.12
N TYR A 245 -5.73 12.29 2.68
CA TYR A 245 -7.04 11.67 2.59
C TYR A 245 -7.30 10.71 3.75
N ASN A 246 -8.55 10.62 4.19
CA ASN A 246 -9.04 9.51 5.01
C ASN A 246 -9.50 8.37 4.09
N GLY A 247 -9.01 7.16 4.33
CA GLY A 247 -9.33 5.99 3.52
C GLY A 247 -10.76 5.45 3.69
N TYR A 248 -11.50 5.84 4.73
CA TYR A 248 -12.73 5.16 5.12
C TYR A 248 -14.04 5.63 4.43
N LEU A 249 -14.35 6.94 4.27
CA LEU A 249 -15.69 7.38 3.81
C LEU A 249 -15.73 8.82 3.22
N ASP A 250 -16.91 9.23 2.72
CA ASP A 250 -17.37 10.47 2.03
C ASP A 250 -16.88 11.86 2.52
N GLU A 251 -15.98 11.95 3.51
CA GLU A 251 -15.21 13.16 3.82
C GLU A 251 -13.73 12.93 3.46
N PRO A 252 -13.34 13.22 2.20
CA PRO A 252 -12.10 12.67 1.69
C PRO A 252 -10.88 13.45 2.20
N VAL A 253 -10.96 14.77 2.40
CA VAL A 253 -9.77 15.60 2.66
C VAL A 253 -9.62 15.97 4.13
N MET A 254 -8.62 15.39 4.78
CA MET A 254 -8.28 15.64 6.20
C MET A 254 -7.35 16.85 6.34
N TRP A 255 -6.43 17.02 5.39
CA TRP A 255 -5.54 18.17 5.33
C TRP A 255 -5.17 18.47 3.88
N LYS A 256 -4.87 19.72 3.57
CA LYS A 256 -4.30 20.13 2.29
C LYS A 256 -3.40 21.35 2.43
N SER A 257 -2.46 21.48 1.52
CA SER A 257 -1.50 22.60 1.45
C SER A 257 -2.09 23.93 0.95
N TYR A 258 -3.32 23.94 0.43
CA TYR A 258 -4.03 25.14 -0.09
C TYR A 258 -3.24 25.92 -1.16
N ILE A 259 -2.60 25.19 -2.08
CA ILE A 259 -1.91 25.76 -3.24
C ILE A 259 -2.91 25.86 -4.40
N ALA A 260 -2.88 27.00 -5.12
CA ALA A 260 -3.82 27.28 -6.21
C ALA A 260 -3.59 26.35 -7.42
N SER A 261 -4.59 26.25 -8.30
CA SER A 261 -4.51 25.50 -9.56
C SER A 261 -3.31 25.95 -10.40
N ASP A 262 -2.61 25.00 -11.03
CA ASP A 262 -1.28 25.13 -11.68
C ASP A 262 -0.07 25.30 -10.74
N GLY A 263 -0.28 25.19 -9.42
CA GLY A 263 0.78 25.16 -8.43
C GLY A 263 1.57 23.84 -8.37
N GLY A 264 2.16 23.56 -7.21
CA GLY A 264 3.23 22.58 -6.98
C GLY A 264 3.21 21.30 -7.83
N LYS A 265 4.38 20.81 -8.21
CA LYS A 265 4.58 19.59 -9.01
C LYS A 265 5.49 18.58 -8.33
N LEU A 266 6.15 19.02 -7.27
CA LEU A 266 7.17 18.25 -6.59
C LEU A 266 7.26 18.72 -5.14
N VAL A 267 7.32 17.79 -4.19
CA VAL A 267 7.68 18.04 -2.80
C VAL A 267 9.05 17.40 -2.55
N GLU A 268 9.99 18.12 -1.97
CA GLU A 268 11.32 17.62 -1.61
C GLU A 268 11.58 17.86 -0.13
N ILE A 269 12.32 16.95 0.50
CA ILE A 269 12.93 17.17 1.81
C ILE A 269 14.44 17.30 1.63
N HIS A 270 15.03 18.29 2.31
CA HIS A 270 16.45 18.59 2.20
C HIS A 270 17.20 18.24 3.50
N SER A 271 18.52 18.15 3.41
CA SER A 271 19.40 17.77 4.51
C SER A 271 19.37 18.72 5.73
N ASP A 272 18.89 19.94 5.53
CA ASP A 272 18.66 20.92 6.60
C ASP A 272 17.31 20.72 7.32
N GLY A 273 16.51 19.75 6.87
CA GLY A 273 15.20 19.42 7.40
C GLY A 273 14.05 20.22 6.78
N ASN A 274 14.31 21.14 5.86
CA ASN A 274 13.25 21.87 5.18
C ASN A 274 12.49 20.96 4.21
N VAL A 275 11.17 21.17 4.14
CA VAL A 275 10.32 20.55 3.12
C VAL A 275 9.85 21.65 2.18
N VAL A 276 10.12 21.50 0.89
CA VAL A 276 9.84 22.50 -0.14
C VAL A 276 8.94 21.90 -1.20
N MET A 277 7.91 22.64 -1.59
CA MET A 277 7.12 22.35 -2.77
C MET A 277 7.53 23.29 -3.90
N LYS A 278 7.80 22.72 -5.09
CA LYS A 278 8.21 23.46 -6.28
C LYS A 278 7.16 23.37 -7.39
N ASP A 279 7.03 24.41 -8.19
CA ASP A 279 6.20 24.40 -9.40
C ASP A 279 6.90 23.69 -10.59
N LYS A 280 6.26 23.70 -11.77
CA LYS A 280 6.79 23.09 -13.00
C LYS A 280 8.08 23.73 -13.53
N TYR A 281 8.39 24.95 -13.09
CA TYR A 281 9.61 25.68 -13.47
C TYR A 281 10.72 25.53 -12.42
N GLY A 282 10.43 24.84 -11.31
CA GLY A 282 11.37 24.62 -10.20
C GLY A 282 11.35 25.73 -9.15
N TYR A 283 10.43 26.69 -9.23
CA TYR A 283 10.31 27.75 -8.21
C TYR A 283 9.56 27.25 -6.97
N GLU A 284 10.03 27.66 -5.80
CA GLU A 284 9.39 27.31 -4.52
C GLU A 284 8.05 28.04 -4.37
N VAL A 285 6.98 27.27 -4.10
CA VAL A 285 5.61 27.81 -3.90
C VAL A 285 5.08 27.56 -2.49
N TRP A 286 5.71 26.65 -1.75
CA TRP A 286 5.39 26.35 -0.37
C TRP A 286 6.63 25.81 0.33
N LYS A 287 6.78 26.15 1.61
CA LYS A 287 7.86 25.64 2.45
C LYS A 287 7.36 25.38 3.86
N LEU A 288 7.77 24.26 4.42
CA LEU A 288 7.71 23.98 5.86
C LEU A 288 9.12 24.15 6.45
N GLN A 289 9.26 25.12 7.35
CA GLN A 289 10.50 25.44 8.04
C GLN A 289 10.18 25.70 9.51
N ASP A 290 10.93 25.08 10.44
CA ASP A 290 10.84 25.37 11.88
C ASP A 290 9.40 25.35 12.45
N ASN A 291 8.55 24.43 11.98
CA ASN A 291 7.11 24.34 12.28
C ASN A 291 6.20 25.44 11.75
N TYR A 292 6.70 26.32 10.88
CA TYR A 292 5.90 27.32 10.19
C TYR A 292 5.64 26.91 8.74
N ILE A 293 4.36 26.82 8.40
CA ILE A 293 3.92 26.73 7.02
C ILE A 293 4.03 28.14 6.41
N ASN A 294 5.02 28.34 5.55
CA ASN A 294 5.16 29.57 4.78
C ASN A 294 4.65 29.33 3.36
N LYS A 295 3.50 29.93 3.03
CA LYS A 295 3.04 30.01 1.64
C LYS A 295 3.81 31.12 0.95
N LEU A 296 4.72 30.74 0.06
CA LEU A 296 5.43 31.70 -0.78
C LEU A 296 4.50 32.05 -1.93
N SER A 297 3.78 33.16 -1.79
CA SER A 297 2.88 33.64 -2.85
C SER A 297 3.69 33.92 -4.12
N SER A 298 3.45 33.15 -5.18
CA SER A 298 3.62 33.70 -6.52
C SER A 298 2.49 34.72 -6.70
N GLU A 299 2.84 36.00 -6.79
CA GLU A 299 1.90 37.07 -7.12
C GLU A 299 1.14 36.74 -8.41
N ILE A 300 -0.19 36.90 -8.41
CA ILE A 300 -0.96 37.66 -9.42
C ILE A 300 -2.43 37.80 -8.96
N VAL A 301 -2.82 39.09 -8.82
CA VAL A 301 -4.14 39.70 -8.95
C VAL A 301 -5.25 39.29 -7.96
N LYS A 302 -5.51 40.20 -7.03
CA LYS A 302 -6.84 40.42 -6.44
C LYS A 302 -7.87 40.52 -7.56
N ASP A 303 -8.81 39.59 -7.62
CA ASP A 303 -10.12 39.91 -8.18
C ASP A 303 -10.98 40.43 -7.01
N GLU A 304 -10.98 41.76 -6.86
CA GLU A 304 -12.02 42.46 -6.13
C GLU A 304 -13.31 42.33 -6.94
N ASN A 305 -14.22 41.44 -6.53
CA ASN A 305 -15.68 41.62 -6.63
C ASN A 305 -16.41 40.34 -6.27
N ILE A 306 -16.86 40.20 -5.03
CA ILE A 306 -18.27 39.86 -4.77
C ILE A 306 -18.70 40.71 -3.57
N GLY A 307 -19.51 41.72 -3.88
CA GLY A 307 -20.10 42.64 -2.93
C GLY A 307 -21.04 41.96 -1.95
N GLU A 308 -21.18 42.64 -0.82
CA GLU A 308 -22.27 42.47 0.12
C GLU A 308 -23.62 42.48 -0.61
N ILE A 309 -24.48 41.52 -0.29
CA ILE A 309 -25.92 41.69 -0.39
C ILE A 309 -26.49 41.35 1.00
N MET A 310 -26.90 42.40 1.71
CA MET A 310 -28.16 42.37 2.47
C MET A 310 -29.32 42.45 1.48
#